data_AF-A0A0H3G7X1-F1
#
_entry.id   AF-A0A0H3G7X1-F1
#
_cell.length_a   1.000
_cell.length_b   1.000
_cell.length_c   1.000
_cell.angle_alpha   90.00
_cell.angle_beta   90.00
_cell.angle_gamma   90.00
#
_symmetry.space_group_name_H-M   'P 1'
#
loop_
_entity.id
_entity.type
_entity.pdbx_description
1 polymer ?
#
loop_
_entity_poly.entity_id
_entity_poly.type
_entity_poly.pdbx_seq_one_letter_code
_entity_poly.pdbx_strand_id
1 'polypeptide(L)'
;MKHIRVETQQNIKGFSMSSTTTNDSTPMGDDSPTVHLAIADVWNEGDETPIEVHLLLKADENEDLVQTVLSILAEEGYHEAELLEMGTLTEEPEEEPHKSAWATALSGEVALIEFDGDDEEEE
;
A
#
# COMPACT_ATOMS: atom_id res chain seq x y z
N MET A 1 -8.42 -39.10 -41.44
CA MET A 1 -8.40 -37.68 -41.88
C MET A 1 -9.33 -37.50 -43.07
N LYS A 2 -10.34 -36.64 -42.95
CA LYS A 2 -11.17 -36.18 -44.07
C LYS A 2 -11.31 -34.66 -43.92
N HIS A 3 -10.83 -33.95 -44.93
CA HIS A 3 -10.72 -32.50 -44.96
C HIS A 3 -12.10 -31.88 -45.19
N ILE A 4 -12.47 -30.89 -44.37
CA ILE A 4 -13.57 -29.96 -44.68
C ILE A 4 -12.94 -28.57 -44.72
N ARG A 5 -12.78 -28.08 -45.95
CA ARG A 5 -12.48 -26.68 -46.24
C ARG A 5 -13.82 -25.96 -46.35
N VAL A 6 -14.08 -25.06 -45.41
CA VAL A 6 -15.19 -24.10 -45.50
C VAL A 6 -14.59 -22.75 -45.87
N GLU A 7 -14.76 -22.38 -47.13
CA GLU A 7 -14.49 -21.06 -47.65
C GLU A 7 -15.86 -20.42 -47.89
N THR A 8 -16.24 -19.42 -47.09
CA THR A 8 -17.46 -18.66 -47.29
C THR A 8 -17.12 -17.20 -47.52
N GLN A 9 -17.58 -16.74 -48.69
CA GLN A 9 -17.38 -15.47 -49.37
C GLN A 9 -17.46 -14.23 -48.47
N GLN A 10 -16.47 -13.34 -48.60
CA GLN A 10 -16.55 -11.95 -48.18
C GLN A 10 -16.99 -11.11 -49.39
N ASN A 11 -18.27 -10.77 -49.45
CA ASN A 11 -18.76 -9.71 -50.32
C ASN A 11 -19.82 -8.90 -49.57
N ILE A 12 -19.38 -7.89 -48.83
CA ILE A 12 -20.24 -6.74 -48.51
C ILE A 12 -19.53 -5.46 -48.92
N LYS A 13 -20.00 -4.94 -50.05
CA LYS A 13 -19.72 -3.59 -50.54
C LYS A 13 -20.56 -2.60 -49.74
N GLY A 14 -19.91 -1.63 -49.12
CA GLY A 14 -20.51 -0.35 -48.75
C GLY A 14 -21.40 -0.33 -47.52
N PHE A 15 -20.79 -0.27 -46.33
CA PHE A 15 -21.32 0.52 -45.23
C PHE A 15 -20.15 0.99 -44.36
N SER A 16 -19.75 2.25 -44.54
CA SER A 16 -18.81 2.91 -43.64
C SER A 16 -19.61 3.38 -42.43
N MET A 17 -19.78 2.51 -41.44
CA MET A 17 -20.12 2.91 -40.08
C MET A 17 -18.80 3.02 -39.32
N SER A 18 -18.39 4.26 -39.06
CA SER A 18 -17.40 4.56 -38.03
C SER A 18 -18.03 4.17 -36.70
N SER A 19 -17.95 2.89 -36.34
CA SER A 19 -18.20 2.45 -34.98
C SER A 19 -17.17 3.15 -34.12
N THR A 20 -17.67 4.09 -33.32
CA THR A 20 -16.99 4.70 -32.19
C THR A 20 -16.24 3.61 -31.46
N THR A 21 -14.91 3.63 -31.57
CA THR A 21 -14.04 2.93 -30.65
C THR A 21 -14.32 3.55 -29.28
N THR A 22 -15.20 2.90 -28.52
CA THR A 22 -15.14 2.93 -27.06
C THR A 22 -13.78 2.33 -26.73
N ASN A 23 -12.75 3.16 -26.74
CA ASN A 23 -11.56 2.87 -25.97
C ASN A 23 -11.92 3.31 -24.56
N ASP A 24 -12.57 2.39 -23.84
CA ASP A 24 -12.48 2.35 -22.38
C ASP A 24 -10.99 2.25 -22.07
N SER A 25 -10.35 3.40 -21.91
CA SER A 25 -9.03 3.46 -21.31
C SER A 25 -9.26 3.14 -19.85
N THR A 26 -9.26 1.84 -19.53
CA THR A 26 -9.02 1.34 -18.19
C THR A 26 -7.86 2.16 -17.63
N PRO A 27 -8.01 2.87 -16.50
CA PRO A 27 -6.84 3.45 -15.86
C PRO A 27 -5.95 2.24 -15.55
N MET A 28 -4.81 2.15 -16.23
CA MET A 28 -3.71 1.32 -15.76
C MET A 28 -3.34 1.95 -14.43
N GLY A 29 -3.96 1.45 -13.36
CA GLY A 29 -3.51 1.75 -12.01
C GLY A 29 -2.04 1.41 -12.00
N ASP A 30 -1.23 2.38 -11.60
CA ASP A 30 0.17 2.16 -11.34
C ASP A 30 0.19 1.14 -10.18
N ASP A 31 0.22 -0.14 -10.51
CA ASP A 31 0.17 -1.28 -9.56
C ASP A 31 1.52 -1.40 -8.81
N SER A 32 2.26 -0.28 -8.70
CA SER A 32 3.40 -0.20 -7.82
C SER A 32 2.85 -0.19 -6.40
N PRO A 33 3.20 -1.19 -5.56
CA PRO A 33 2.69 -1.25 -4.21
C PRO A 33 3.26 -0.08 -3.42
N THR A 34 2.47 0.98 -3.29
CA THR A 34 2.82 2.16 -2.52
C THR A 34 2.69 1.80 -1.05
N VAL A 35 3.82 1.75 -0.35
CA VAL A 35 3.85 1.54 1.09
C VAL A 35 3.88 2.92 1.74
N HIS A 36 3.04 3.12 2.75
CA HIS A 36 3.03 4.32 3.56
C HIS A 36 3.88 4.09 4.79
N LEU A 37 4.62 5.13 5.19
CA LEU A 37 5.37 5.20 6.44
C LEU A 37 4.72 6.27 7.30
N ALA A 38 4.35 5.94 8.52
CA ALA A 38 3.87 6.90 9.51
C ALA A 38 4.74 6.82 10.76
N ILE A 39 5.22 7.98 11.21
CA ILE A 39 5.98 8.17 12.44
C ILE A 39 5.02 8.77 13.46
N ALA A 40 4.89 8.13 14.62
CA ALA A 40 4.03 8.59 15.70
C ALA A 40 4.73 8.43 17.05
N ASP A 41 4.40 9.33 17.97
CA ASP A 41 4.62 9.12 19.39
C ASP A 41 3.38 8.47 19.99
N VAL A 42 3.56 7.43 20.80
CA VAL A 42 2.45 6.73 21.45
C VAL A 42 2.65 6.64 22.96
N TRP A 43 1.55 6.71 23.71
CA TRP A 43 1.54 6.62 25.17
C TRP A 43 0.72 5.42 25.62
N ASN A 44 1.30 4.66 26.54
CA ASN A 44 0.60 3.63 27.28
C ASN A 44 -0.27 4.23 28.38
N GLU A 45 -1.24 3.46 28.87
CA GLU A 45 -2.16 3.93 29.91
C GLU A 45 -1.42 4.26 31.21
N GLY A 46 -1.31 5.56 31.51
CA GLY A 46 -0.68 6.05 32.74
C GLY A 46 0.81 6.39 32.61
N ASP A 47 1.39 6.24 31.43
CA ASP A 47 2.76 6.64 31.12
C ASP A 47 2.85 8.14 30.75
N GLU A 48 3.93 8.79 31.18
CA GLU A 48 4.20 10.21 30.89
C GLU A 48 5.18 10.39 29.71
N THR A 49 5.90 9.32 29.35
CA THR A 49 6.91 9.32 28.29
C THR A 49 6.37 8.65 27.03
N PRO A 50 6.46 9.29 25.85
CA PRO A 50 6.10 8.66 24.59
C PRO A 50 7.12 7.59 24.18
N ILE A 51 6.64 6.62 23.42
CA ILE A 51 7.45 5.68 22.63
C ILE A 51 7.33 6.11 21.17
N GLU A 52 8.46 6.27 20.49
CA GLU A 52 8.46 6.55 19.05
C GLU A 52 8.16 5.25 18.30
N VAL A 53 7.19 5.28 17.39
CA VAL A 53 6.82 4.14 16.56
C VAL A 53 6.80 4.49 15.09
N HIS A 54 7.29 3.56 14.27
CA HIS A 54 7.21 3.62 12.82
C HIS A 54 6.24 2.55 12.31
N LEU A 55 5.16 2.99 11.68
CA LEU A 55 4.19 2.12 10.99
C LEU A 55 4.48 2.06 9.50
N LEU A 56 4.54 0.86 8.94
CA LEU A 56 4.54 0.61 7.51
C LEU A 56 3.30 -0.19 7.13
N LEU A 57 2.53 0.33 6.17
CA LEU A 57 1.30 -0.30 5.69
C LEU A 57 1.03 0.04 4.23
N LYS A 58 0.30 -0.82 3.52
CA LYS A 58 -0.38 -0.42 2.28
C LYS A 58 -1.75 0.15 2.62
N ALA A 59 -2.12 1.22 1.94
CA ALA A 59 -3.45 1.80 1.96
C ALA A 59 -3.90 2.09 0.52
N ASP A 60 -5.20 2.01 0.27
CA ASP A 60 -5.78 2.45 -0.99
C ASP A 60 -5.83 3.99 -1.06
N GLU A 61 -5.75 4.55 -2.27
CA GLU A 61 -5.81 6.01 -2.47
C GLU A 61 -7.10 6.66 -1.95
N ASN A 62 -8.17 5.86 -1.78
CA ASN A 62 -9.47 6.34 -1.27
C ASN A 62 -9.61 6.21 0.26
N GLU A 63 -8.63 5.63 0.94
CA GLU A 63 -8.66 5.46 2.40
C GLU A 63 -8.07 6.68 3.11
N ASP A 64 -8.64 7.03 4.27
CA ASP A 64 -8.08 8.07 5.13
C ASP A 64 -6.92 7.45 5.92
N LEU A 65 -5.70 7.63 5.40
CA LEU A 65 -4.48 7.05 5.96
C LEU A 65 -4.28 7.43 7.43
N VAL A 66 -4.57 8.69 7.80
CA VAL A 66 -4.44 9.17 9.18
C VAL A 66 -5.36 8.37 10.09
N GLN A 67 -6.63 8.27 9.72
CA GLN A 67 -7.62 7.50 10.47
C GLN A 67 -7.23 6.01 10.55
N THR A 68 -6.74 5.43 9.46
CA THR A 68 -6.29 4.03 9.43
C THR A 68 -5.14 3.80 10.41
N VAL A 69 -4.09 4.65 10.37
CA VAL A 69 -2.95 4.53 11.28
C VAL A 69 -3.36 4.68 12.74
N LEU A 70 -4.16 5.69 13.08
CA LEU A 70 -4.65 5.86 14.45
C LEU A 70 -5.54 4.71 14.91
N SER A 71 -6.33 4.12 14.01
CA SER A 71 -7.16 2.95 14.34
C SER A 71 -6.29 1.74 14.66
N ILE A 72 -5.23 1.50 13.88
CA ILE A 72 -4.28 0.42 14.12
C ILE A 72 -3.57 0.61 15.47
N LEU A 73 -3.09 1.82 15.77
CA LEU A 73 -2.45 2.11 17.05
C LEU A 73 -3.39 1.88 18.25
N ALA A 74 -4.67 2.25 18.10
CA ALA A 74 -5.67 1.96 19.11
C ALA A 74 -5.97 0.45 19.24
N GLU A 75 -5.94 -0.31 18.13
CA GLU A 75 -6.10 -1.77 18.13
C GLU A 75 -4.91 -2.50 18.78
N GLU A 76 -3.69 -1.97 18.63
CA GLU A 76 -2.49 -2.48 19.32
C GLU A 76 -2.53 -2.22 20.84
N GLY A 77 -3.32 -1.23 21.27
CA GLY A 77 -3.60 -0.99 22.69
C GLY A 77 -2.98 0.27 23.28
N TYR A 78 -2.42 1.15 22.45
CA TYR A 78 -1.94 2.46 22.92
C TYR A 78 -3.11 3.34 23.36
N HIS A 79 -2.91 4.08 24.46
CA HIS A 79 -3.95 4.92 25.03
C HIS A 79 -4.08 6.25 24.29
N GLU A 80 -2.95 6.84 23.92
CA GLU A 80 -2.86 8.08 23.15
C GLU A 80 -1.81 7.92 22.05
N ALA A 81 -2.01 8.60 20.92
CA ALA A 81 -1.09 8.61 19.80
C ALA A 81 -1.06 10.00 19.15
N GLU A 82 0.14 10.48 18.83
CA GLU A 82 0.38 11.73 18.12
C GLU A 82 1.18 11.42 16.85
N LEU A 83 0.57 11.69 15.70
CA LEU A 83 1.26 11.54 14.42
C LEU A 83 2.21 12.71 14.18
N LEU A 84 3.50 12.39 14.01
CA LEU A 84 4.57 13.36 13.79
C LEU A 84 4.82 13.58 12.30
N GLU A 85 5.00 12.50 11.55
CA GLU A 85 5.31 12.54 10.13
C GLU A 85 4.62 11.41 9.37
N MET A 86 4.19 11.69 8.14
CA MET A 86 3.72 10.65 7.23
C MET A 86 4.34 10.83 5.84
N GLY A 87 4.74 9.72 5.25
CA GLY A 87 5.34 9.65 3.94
C GLY A 87 4.94 8.39 3.17
N THR A 88 5.50 8.26 1.97
CA THR A 88 5.31 7.12 1.08
C THR A 88 6.66 6.60 0.64
N LEU A 89 6.85 5.29 0.75
CA LEU A 89 7.99 4.54 0.26
C LEU A 89 7.62 3.91 -1.08
N THR A 90 8.28 4.39 -2.13
CA THR A 90 8.16 3.84 -3.49
C THR A 90 9.21 2.77 -3.80
N GLU A 91 10.20 2.61 -2.93
CA GLU A 91 11.32 1.69 -3.06
C GLU A 91 11.61 0.98 -1.72
N GLU A 92 12.33 -0.14 -1.80
CA GLU A 92 12.73 -0.94 -0.64
C GLU A 92 13.74 -0.17 0.22
N PRO A 93 13.52 0.00 1.54
CA PRO A 93 14.52 0.53 2.45
C PRO A 93 15.76 -0.38 2.53
N GLU A 94 16.94 0.22 2.69
CA GLU A 94 18.19 -0.56 2.83
C GLU A 94 18.43 -1.04 4.28
N GLU A 95 17.98 -0.25 5.26
CA GLU A 95 18.26 -0.46 6.67
C GLU A 95 17.17 -1.28 7.38
N GLU A 96 17.59 -2.15 8.29
CA GLU A 96 16.70 -2.78 9.28
C GLU A 96 16.50 -1.82 10.46
N PRO A 97 15.33 -1.83 11.12
CA PRO A 97 14.18 -2.73 10.93
C PRO A 97 13.21 -2.36 9.78
N HIS A 98 13.41 -1.24 9.10
CA HIS A 98 12.47 -0.75 8.08
C HIS A 98 12.36 -1.65 6.84
N LYS A 99 13.46 -2.28 6.42
CA LYS A 99 13.50 -3.21 5.28
C LYS A 99 12.57 -4.40 5.49
N SER A 100 12.65 -5.07 6.64
CA SER A 100 11.77 -6.19 6.95
C SER A 100 10.31 -5.75 7.11
N ALA A 101 10.07 -4.61 7.76
CA ALA A 101 8.74 -4.02 7.89
C ALA A 101 8.10 -3.70 6.53
N TRP A 102 8.88 -3.20 5.57
CA TRP A 102 8.40 -2.92 4.21
C TRP A 102 7.95 -4.21 3.50
N ALA A 103 8.67 -5.31 3.64
CA ALA A 103 8.28 -6.60 3.07
C ALA A 103 6.97 -7.14 3.66
N THR A 104 6.74 -6.92 4.96
CA THR A 104 5.47 -7.22 5.64
C THR A 104 4.33 -6.36 5.08
N ALA A 105 4.55 -5.04 4.94
CA ALA A 105 3.60 -4.12 4.34
C ALA A 105 3.19 -4.52 2.91
N LEU A 106 4.17 -4.92 2.09
CA LEU A 106 3.91 -5.40 0.72
C LEU A 106 2.99 -6.62 0.68
N SER A 107 3.12 -7.52 1.67
CA SER A 107 2.28 -8.71 1.83
C SER A 107 0.84 -8.37 2.19
N GLY A 108 0.55 -7.10 2.50
CA GLY A 108 -0.77 -6.60 2.90
C GLY A 108 -1.01 -6.66 4.40
N GLU A 109 0.03 -6.96 5.18
CA GLU A 109 0.00 -6.89 6.65
C GLU A 109 0.50 -5.51 7.10
N VAL A 110 0.25 -5.15 8.35
CA VAL A 110 0.81 -3.92 8.93
C VAL A 110 2.06 -4.28 9.70
N ALA A 111 3.12 -3.50 9.53
CA ALA A 111 4.33 -3.62 10.33
C ALA A 111 4.45 -2.41 11.26
N LEU A 112 4.61 -2.67 12.54
CA LEU A 112 4.85 -1.69 13.59
C LEU A 112 6.26 -1.91 14.13
N ILE A 113 7.04 -0.84 14.20
CA ILE A 113 8.37 -0.83 14.79
C ILE A 113 8.31 0.11 15.98
N GLU A 114 8.67 -0.36 17.17
CA GLU A 114 8.78 0.45 18.38
C GLU A 114 10.25 0.77 18.65
N PHE A 115 10.55 2.04 18.88
CA PHE A 115 11.85 2.53 19.32
C PHE A 115 11.71 2.89 20.79
N ASP A 116 11.85 1.89 21.66
CA ASP A 116 12.11 2.16 23.07
C ASP A 116 13.53 2.74 23.12
N GLY A 117 13.72 3.88 23.79
CA GLY A 117 15.01 4.61 23.82
C GLY A 117 16.18 3.87 24.47
N ASP A 118 16.08 2.55 24.63
CA ASP A 118 17.05 1.62 25.21
C ASP A 118 17.79 0.78 24.16
N ASP A 119 17.56 1.00 22.85
CA ASP A 119 18.42 0.47 21.76
C ASP A 119 19.78 1.19 21.72
N GLU A 120 20.47 1.25 22.87
CA GLU A 120 21.92 1.25 22.89
C GLU A 120 22.36 -0.18 22.53
N GLU A 121 22.62 -0.45 21.26
CA GLU A 121 23.28 -1.69 20.86
C GLU A 121 24.65 -1.79 21.58
N GLU A 122 24.71 -2.57 22.67
CA GLU A 122 25.91 -3.27 23.07
C GLU A 122 26.25 -4.30 21.97
N GLU A 123 27.23 -3.98 21.10
CA GLU A 123 28.53 -4.70 20.93
C GLU A 123 29.37 -4.19 19.74
#